data_AF-A0A9W9WQS1-F1
#
_entry.id   AF-A0A9W9WQS1-F1
#
_cell.length_a   1.000
_cell.length_b   1.000
_cell.length_c   1.000
_cell.angle_alpha   90.00
_cell.angle_beta   90.00
_cell.angle_gamma   90.00
#
_symmetry.space_group_name_H-M   'P 1'
#
loop_
_entity.id
_entity.type
_entity.pdbx_description
1 polymer ?
#
loop_
_entity_poly.entity_id
_entity_poly.type
_entity_poly.pdbx_seq_one_letter_code
_entity_poly.pdbx_strand_id
1 'polypeptide(L)'
;MSTVESVSSSVDSNIATPFVRNDIHQAIFNYESRSRPQSFLQLHSNNQLSQDVTREPLGRIIKGSPKTLCLPALCKLDDISVVLIVRQECPWDTYRPAIRCDIAGKVIIASRRSNRSRLQAIRQYSGSDAKSLIQRFECLDHANVLSARDCYLDGPSLYALVEDLPLTLQHLVSCPRIYPTELELGSIMSQILAGLRYLSTVGLSHESLSCREILLGLDGTVKIACLEKCIEGSPSESQTRYITALPSIIMSLIQKHEKVKGISGVDDVHRWPVDSASVGFLSASSLAQSIASLQEHPLVATRHRPAADLVMLARIVFLVAEVPVSYEIE
;
A
#
# COMPACT_ATOMS: atom_id res chain seq x y z
N MET A 1 51.67 -31.12 -45.95
CA MET A 1 51.13 -30.07 -45.06
C MET A 1 51.31 -30.61 -43.65
N SER A 2 52.50 -30.41 -43.05
CA SER A 2 52.87 -29.27 -42.17
C SER A 2 52.41 -29.52 -40.73
N THR A 3 53.29 -30.04 -39.86
CA THR A 3 54.03 -29.32 -38.78
C THR A 3 53.10 -28.71 -37.70
N VAL A 4 53.12 -29.18 -36.42
CA VAL A 4 54.15 -28.92 -35.36
C VAL A 4 54.14 -27.41 -35.01
N GLU A 5 53.63 -26.92 -33.87
CA GLU A 5 54.21 -26.74 -32.50
C GLU A 5 53.22 -25.78 -31.72
N SER A 6 53.21 -25.50 -30.40
CA SER A 6 53.60 -26.19 -29.14
C SER A 6 53.02 -25.42 -27.90
N VAL A 7 52.63 -26.10 -26.80
CA VAL A 7 53.28 -26.13 -25.45
C VAL A 7 52.87 -25.06 -24.39
N SER A 8 52.31 -25.59 -23.29
CA SER A 8 52.30 -25.18 -21.86
C SER A 8 51.96 -23.75 -21.38
N SER A 9 50.99 -23.66 -20.47
CA SER A 9 51.18 -23.44 -19.00
C SER A 9 49.81 -23.22 -18.32
N SER A 10 49.57 -23.42 -17.03
CA SER A 10 50.16 -24.30 -15.99
C SER A 10 49.32 -24.15 -14.70
N VAL A 11 49.00 -25.26 -14.02
CA VAL A 11 48.77 -25.39 -12.54
C VAL A 11 47.90 -24.29 -11.88
N ASP A 12 46.61 -24.51 -11.65
CA ASP A 12 45.99 -25.26 -10.53
C ASP A 12 46.02 -24.62 -9.13
N SER A 13 44.89 -24.83 -8.44
CA SER A 13 44.67 -24.66 -7.00
C SER A 13 44.54 -23.20 -6.49
N ASN A 14 43.69 -22.86 -5.51
CA ASN A 14 43.21 -23.72 -4.41
C ASN A 14 41.90 -23.25 -3.75
N ILE A 15 41.20 -24.24 -3.17
CA ILE A 15 40.35 -24.18 -1.95
C ILE A 15 39.04 -23.37 -2.00
N ALA A 16 37.94 -24.11 -1.95
CA ALA A 16 36.70 -23.66 -1.34
C ALA A 16 36.73 -23.85 0.19
N THR A 17 36.26 -22.87 0.94
CA THR A 17 35.60 -23.08 2.25
C THR A 17 34.47 -22.05 2.43
N PRO A 18 33.34 -22.42 3.04
CA PRO A 18 32.13 -21.60 3.05
C PRO A 18 32.14 -20.52 4.13
N PHE A 19 31.54 -19.37 3.85
CA PHE A 19 31.24 -18.36 4.86
C PHE A 19 30.24 -18.91 5.90
N VAL A 20 30.53 -18.69 7.17
CA VAL A 20 29.88 -19.37 8.30
C VAL A 20 28.43 -18.93 8.49
N ARG A 21 27.53 -19.91 8.72
CA ARG A 21 26.07 -19.77 8.68
C ARG A 21 25.42 -19.50 10.05
N ASN A 22 26.16 -19.05 11.07
CA ASN A 22 25.71 -19.13 12.47
C ASN A 22 25.43 -17.79 13.19
N ASP A 23 25.94 -16.65 12.74
CA ASP A 23 25.92 -15.43 13.58
C ASP A 23 24.61 -14.64 13.57
N ILE A 24 23.72 -14.84 12.58
CA ILE A 24 22.47 -14.08 12.46
C ILE A 24 21.43 -14.53 13.51
N HIS A 25 21.31 -15.83 13.79
CA HIS A 25 20.37 -16.33 14.81
C HIS A 25 20.80 -15.94 16.23
N GLN A 26 22.10 -15.88 16.52
CA GLN A 26 22.63 -15.42 17.80
C GLN A 26 22.36 -13.92 18.02
N ALA A 27 22.41 -13.10 16.96
CA ALA A 27 22.12 -11.67 17.02
C ALA A 27 20.63 -11.38 17.33
N ILE A 28 19.71 -12.15 16.74
CA ILE A 28 18.26 -12.01 16.97
C ILE A 28 17.90 -12.32 18.43
N PHE A 29 18.42 -13.42 18.98
CA PHE A 29 18.15 -13.82 20.38
C PHE A 29 18.67 -12.80 21.41
N ASN A 30 19.81 -12.15 21.11
CA ASN A 30 20.40 -11.13 21.98
C ASN A 30 19.65 -9.78 21.95
N TYR A 31 18.88 -9.49 20.90
CA TYR A 31 18.08 -8.27 20.80
C TYR A 31 16.81 -8.35 21.66
N GLU A 32 16.12 -9.50 21.66
CA GLU A 32 14.91 -9.73 22.48
C GLU A 32 15.21 -9.76 23.99
N SER A 33 16.47 -9.99 24.37
CA SER A 33 16.90 -10.17 25.76
C SER A 33 17.24 -8.87 26.52
N ARG A 34 17.21 -7.68 25.88
CA ARG A 34 17.77 -6.43 26.48
C ARG A 34 16.87 -5.19 26.50
N SER A 35 15.59 -5.29 26.13
CA SER A 35 14.68 -4.13 26.04
C SER A 35 13.49 -4.20 27.00
N ARG A 36 13.74 -4.04 28.31
CA ARG A 36 12.73 -3.65 29.31
C ARG A 36 13.31 -2.63 30.30
N PRO A 37 12.69 -1.45 30.41
CA PRO A 37 12.60 -0.72 31.68
C PRO A 37 11.17 -0.74 32.22
N GLN A 38 10.99 -1.23 33.46
CA GLN A 38 9.77 -1.00 34.25
C GLN A 38 10.07 0.02 35.36
N SER A 39 9.34 1.14 35.35
CA SER A 39 9.07 2.05 36.50
C SER A 39 8.20 3.19 35.95
N PHE A 40 6.92 3.40 36.27
CA PHE A 40 6.19 3.38 37.55
C PHE A 40 6.60 4.51 38.51
N LEU A 41 6.00 5.70 38.32
CA LEU A 41 5.63 6.70 39.33
C LEU A 41 4.42 7.47 38.76
N GLN A 42 3.18 7.10 39.08
CA GLN A 42 2.38 7.59 40.21
C GLN A 42 2.23 9.12 40.30
N LEU A 43 1.01 9.57 40.03
CA LEU A 43 0.50 10.92 40.27
C LEU A 43 0.52 11.24 41.77
N HIS A 44 1.07 12.40 42.14
CA HIS A 44 0.72 13.07 43.38
C HIS A 44 0.14 14.45 43.06
N SER A 45 -1.16 14.59 43.28
CA SER A 45 -1.83 15.89 43.29
C SER A 45 -1.51 16.60 44.60
N ASN A 46 -1.03 17.84 44.54
CA ASN A 46 -0.92 18.74 45.68
C ASN A 46 -1.36 20.14 45.26
N ASN A 47 -2.54 20.54 45.72
CA ASN A 47 -3.02 21.92 45.62
C ASN A 47 -2.25 22.80 46.62
N GLN A 48 -1.55 23.83 46.13
CA GLN A 48 -1.28 25.03 46.92
C GLN A 48 -1.45 26.28 46.04
N LEU A 49 -2.30 27.20 46.49
CA LEU A 49 -2.41 28.55 45.91
C LEU A 49 -1.18 29.36 46.33
N SER A 50 -0.57 30.12 45.42
CA SER A 50 0.17 31.34 45.77
C SER A 50 0.29 32.31 44.58
N GLN A 51 -0.39 33.45 44.78
CA GLN A 51 -0.26 34.79 44.20
C GLN A 51 0.84 35.06 43.14
N ASP A 52 0.37 35.25 41.90
CA ASP A 52 0.42 36.50 41.12
C ASP A 52 1.65 37.44 41.28
N VAL A 53 2.47 37.54 40.23
CA VAL A 53 3.20 38.77 39.84
C VAL A 53 3.19 38.88 38.31
N THR A 54 2.58 39.95 37.80
CA THR A 54 2.39 40.21 36.37
C THR A 54 3.63 40.79 35.67
N ARG A 55 3.85 40.38 34.41
CA ARG A 55 4.71 41.07 33.43
C ARG A 55 4.07 40.98 32.05
N GLU A 56 3.61 42.12 31.53
CA GLU A 56 3.01 42.20 30.18
C GLU A 56 4.05 42.21 29.05
N PRO A 57 3.78 41.55 27.91
CA PRO A 57 4.43 41.83 26.64
C PRO A 57 3.64 42.87 25.82
N LEU A 58 4.35 43.86 25.27
CA LEU A 58 3.79 44.95 24.46
C LEU A 58 3.16 44.44 23.14
N GLY A 59 1.84 44.19 23.13
CA GLY A 59 1.07 43.86 21.93
C GLY A 59 0.38 45.09 21.33
N ARG A 60 0.63 45.40 20.04
CA ARG A 60 -0.11 46.47 19.34
C ARG A 60 -1.55 46.03 19.05
N ILE A 61 -2.52 46.63 19.74
CA ILE A 61 -3.94 46.36 19.55
C ILE A 61 -4.44 46.99 18.24
N ILE A 62 -4.82 46.14 17.28
CA ILE A 62 -5.53 46.57 16.07
C ILE A 62 -7.00 46.79 16.44
N LYS A 63 -7.45 48.05 16.48
CA LYS A 63 -8.86 48.40 16.73
C LYS A 63 -9.70 48.21 15.47
N GLY A 64 -10.15 46.98 15.24
CA GLY A 64 -11.24 46.65 14.33
C GLY A 64 -12.39 45.99 15.10
N SER A 65 -13.60 45.97 14.53
CA SER A 65 -14.70 45.18 15.09
C SER A 65 -14.33 43.69 15.10
N PRO A 66 -14.75 42.90 16.11
CA PRO A 66 -14.43 41.48 16.15
C PRO A 66 -15.04 40.76 14.96
N LYS A 67 -14.22 40.38 13.97
CA LYS A 67 -14.60 39.38 13.00
C LYS A 67 -14.59 38.04 13.72
N THR A 68 -15.77 37.52 14.03
CA THR A 68 -15.93 36.20 14.64
C THR A 68 -15.36 35.15 13.67
N LEU A 69 -14.14 34.69 13.92
CA LEU A 69 -13.58 33.51 13.25
C LEU A 69 -14.24 32.27 13.85
N CYS A 70 -15.51 32.06 13.47
CA CYS A 70 -16.21 30.82 13.72
C CYS A 70 -15.58 29.72 12.86
N LEU A 71 -14.55 29.07 13.38
CA LEU A 71 -14.32 27.67 13.05
C LEU A 71 -15.57 26.90 13.50
N PRO A 72 -16.28 26.21 12.61
CA PRO A 72 -17.34 25.28 13.02
C PRO A 72 -16.73 24.28 14.00
N ALA A 73 -17.40 24.05 15.12
CA ALA A 73 -16.88 23.18 16.17
C ALA A 73 -16.89 21.71 15.72
N LEU A 74 -15.80 21.27 15.08
CA LEU A 74 -15.50 19.87 14.80
C LEU A 74 -15.09 19.18 16.11
N CYS A 75 -16.06 18.97 17.00
CA CYS A 75 -15.93 18.24 18.25
C CYS A 75 -17.10 17.26 18.39
N LYS A 76 -16.78 15.98 18.63
CA LYS A 76 -17.69 14.83 18.82
C LYS A 76 -18.24 14.18 17.54
N LEU A 77 -17.34 13.68 16.71
CA LEU A 77 -17.55 12.42 15.99
C LEU A 77 -16.29 11.58 16.19
N ASP A 78 -16.44 10.35 16.70
CA ASP A 78 -15.35 9.35 16.71
C ASP A 78 -15.14 8.75 15.30
N ASP A 79 -16.04 9.06 14.35
CA ASP A 79 -15.86 8.93 12.90
C ASP A 79 -15.75 10.34 12.28
N ILE A 80 -14.54 10.88 12.22
CA ILE A 80 -14.29 12.05 11.35
C ILE A 80 -14.18 11.53 9.92
N SER A 81 -15.31 11.43 9.22
CA SER A 81 -15.31 11.31 7.76
C SER A 81 -14.44 12.44 7.20
N VAL A 82 -13.30 12.08 6.62
CA VAL A 82 -12.27 13.04 6.21
C VAL A 82 -12.77 13.76 4.96
N VAL A 83 -13.41 14.91 5.16
CA VAL A 83 -13.96 15.73 4.07
C VAL A 83 -12.87 16.02 3.04
N LEU A 84 -13.09 15.59 1.80
CA LEU A 84 -12.20 15.88 0.69
C LEU A 84 -12.10 17.40 0.48
N ILE A 85 -10.87 17.92 0.43
CA ILE A 85 -10.65 19.35 0.18
C ILE A 85 -10.22 19.55 -1.28
N VAL A 86 -11.08 20.15 -2.10
CA VAL A 86 -10.76 20.50 -3.50
C VAL A 86 -10.25 21.95 -3.58
N ARG A 87 -9.15 22.17 -4.29
CA ARG A 87 -8.41 23.43 -4.38
C ARG A 87 -8.10 23.75 -5.85
N GLN A 88 -8.17 25.02 -6.23
CA GLN A 88 -7.85 25.53 -7.57
C GLN A 88 -6.47 26.22 -7.53
N GLU A 89 -5.43 25.46 -7.21
CA GLU A 89 -4.07 25.96 -6.98
C GLU A 89 -3.03 24.89 -7.31
N CYS A 90 -1.79 25.31 -7.58
CA CYS A 90 -0.69 24.40 -7.86
C CYS A 90 -0.23 23.71 -6.55
N PRO A 91 -0.18 22.37 -6.47
CA PRO A 91 0.29 21.70 -5.25
C PRO A 91 1.77 22.02 -4.96
N TRP A 92 2.55 22.39 -5.97
CA TRP A 92 3.99 22.66 -5.85
C TRP A 92 4.33 23.96 -5.12
N ASP A 93 3.34 24.84 -4.87
CA ASP A 93 3.48 25.97 -3.96
C ASP A 93 3.51 25.53 -2.49
N THR A 94 2.81 24.44 -2.15
CA THR A 94 2.79 23.86 -0.80
C THR A 94 3.82 22.75 -0.61
N TYR A 95 4.13 21.99 -1.66
CA TYR A 95 4.98 20.80 -1.62
C TYR A 95 6.23 20.96 -2.50
N ARG A 96 7.37 20.42 -2.05
CA ARG A 96 8.57 20.24 -2.89
C ARG A 96 8.59 18.77 -3.37
N PRO A 97 8.48 18.50 -4.69
CA PRO A 97 8.62 17.14 -5.21
C PRO A 97 10.04 16.62 -4.96
N ALA A 98 10.20 15.30 -4.84
CA ALA A 98 11.49 14.66 -4.60
C ALA A 98 11.72 13.44 -5.49
N ILE A 99 10.72 12.55 -5.59
CA ILE A 99 10.81 11.30 -6.36
C ILE A 99 9.56 11.17 -7.23
N ARG A 100 9.73 10.76 -8.49
CA ARG A 100 8.63 10.37 -9.38
C ARG A 100 8.73 8.89 -9.72
N CYS A 101 7.60 8.21 -9.69
CA CYS A 101 7.50 6.77 -9.96
C CYS A 101 6.14 6.43 -10.59
N ASP A 102 6.06 5.26 -11.22
CA ASP A 102 4.79 4.66 -11.65
C ASP A 102 4.46 3.51 -10.71
N ILE A 103 3.45 3.70 -9.87
CA ILE A 103 2.98 2.73 -8.87
C ILE A 103 1.45 2.75 -8.98
N ALA A 104 0.90 1.91 -9.86
CA ALA A 104 -0.49 2.02 -10.30
C ALA A 104 -0.81 3.43 -10.86
N GLY A 105 0.01 3.94 -11.78
CA GLY A 105 -0.06 5.30 -12.31
C GLY A 105 0.95 6.25 -11.66
N LYS A 106 1.00 7.49 -12.16
CA LYS A 106 2.01 8.50 -11.77
C LYS A 106 1.86 8.94 -10.32
N VAL A 107 2.90 8.67 -9.51
CA VAL A 107 3.03 9.15 -8.14
C VAL A 107 4.25 10.06 -8.02
N ILE A 108 4.07 11.20 -7.35
CA ILE A 108 5.13 12.10 -6.94
C ILE A 108 5.22 12.06 -5.41
N ILE A 109 6.34 11.55 -4.88
CA ILE A 109 6.65 11.65 -3.45
C ILE A 109 7.22 13.06 -3.22
N ALA A 110 6.58 13.79 -2.32
CA ALA A 110 6.91 15.19 -2.04
C ALA A 110 6.98 15.45 -0.53
N SER A 111 7.80 16.44 -0.14
CA SER A 111 7.85 16.95 1.23
C SER A 111 7.08 18.27 1.33
N ARG A 112 6.44 18.56 2.47
CA ARG A 112 5.78 19.88 2.64
C ARG A 112 6.85 20.96 2.79
N ARG A 113 6.74 22.08 2.06
CA ARG A 113 7.74 23.16 2.12
C ARG A 113 7.93 23.73 3.53
N SER A 114 6.85 23.80 4.32
CA SER A 114 6.86 24.23 5.72
C SER A 114 7.27 23.16 6.73
N ASN A 115 7.30 21.87 6.36
CA ASN A 115 7.86 20.80 7.19
C ASN A 115 8.41 19.67 6.32
N ARG A 116 9.73 19.62 6.21
CA ARG A 116 10.46 18.64 5.37
C ARG A 116 10.53 17.23 5.96
N SER A 117 10.15 17.02 7.22
CA SER A 117 10.28 15.71 7.89
C SER A 117 9.21 14.70 7.50
N ARG A 118 8.15 15.13 6.79
CA ARG A 118 7.02 14.28 6.39
C ARG A 118 6.91 14.25 4.87
N LEU A 119 7.22 13.09 4.30
CA LEU A 119 6.90 12.74 2.92
C LEU A 119 5.40 12.48 2.76
N GLN A 120 4.90 12.73 1.56
CA GLN A 120 3.50 12.59 1.16
C GLN A 120 3.44 12.15 -0.29
N ALA A 121 2.52 11.23 -0.61
CA ALA A 121 2.31 10.75 -1.96
C ALA A 121 1.23 11.59 -2.66
N ILE A 122 1.59 12.20 -3.79
CA ILE A 122 0.69 13.00 -4.62
C ILE A 122 0.56 12.29 -5.97
N ARG A 123 -0.64 11.82 -6.29
CA ARG A 123 -0.97 11.16 -7.56
C ARG A 123 -1.36 12.18 -8.62
N GLN A 124 -0.82 12.05 -9.83
CA GLN A 124 -1.20 12.89 -10.97
C GLN A 124 -2.15 12.14 -11.91
N TYR A 125 -3.26 12.79 -12.24
CA TYR A 125 -4.29 12.30 -13.16
C TYR A 125 -4.53 13.30 -14.31
N SER A 126 -5.12 12.81 -15.40
CA SER A 126 -5.56 13.66 -16.51
C SER A 126 -6.71 14.57 -16.08
N GLY A 127 -6.73 15.80 -16.58
CA GLY A 127 -7.85 16.73 -16.40
C GLY A 127 -9.18 16.20 -16.97
N SER A 128 -9.15 15.27 -17.93
CA SER A 128 -10.34 14.55 -18.41
C SER A 128 -11.05 13.77 -17.30
N ASP A 129 -10.28 13.23 -16.37
CA ASP A 129 -10.74 12.29 -15.34
C ASP A 129 -11.03 13.02 -14.03
N ALA A 130 -10.68 14.31 -13.94
CA ALA A 130 -10.69 15.09 -12.72
C ALA A 130 -12.06 15.15 -12.05
N LYS A 131 -13.13 15.36 -12.84
CA LYS A 131 -14.49 15.47 -12.31
C LYS A 131 -14.99 14.14 -11.73
N SER A 132 -14.81 13.03 -12.44
CA SER A 132 -15.25 11.70 -11.98
C SER A 132 -14.40 11.20 -10.81
N LEU A 133 -13.10 11.48 -10.80
CA LEU A 133 -12.21 11.18 -9.67
C LEU A 133 -12.57 11.95 -8.41
N ILE A 134 -12.84 13.27 -8.50
CA ILE A 134 -13.27 14.06 -7.34
C ILE A 134 -14.56 13.47 -6.76
N GLN A 135 -15.58 13.22 -7.59
CA GLN A 135 -16.83 12.58 -7.15
C GLN A 135 -16.61 11.19 -6.53
N ARG A 136 -15.65 10.41 -7.03
CA ARG A 136 -15.26 9.12 -6.46
C ARG A 136 -14.56 9.28 -5.11
N PHE A 137 -13.66 10.25 -4.95
CA PHE A 137 -13.01 10.52 -3.65
C PHE A 137 -13.93 11.19 -2.62
N GLU A 138 -15.00 11.87 -3.05
CA GLU A 138 -16.04 12.41 -2.15
C GLU A 138 -16.97 11.32 -1.60
N CYS A 139 -17.27 10.28 -2.41
CA CYS A 139 -18.29 9.28 -2.10
C CYS A 139 -17.75 7.90 -1.68
N LEU A 140 -16.48 7.59 -1.96
CA LEU A 140 -15.88 6.28 -1.62
C LEU A 140 -15.08 6.38 -0.32
N ASP A 141 -15.54 5.65 0.69
CA ASP A 141 -14.87 5.50 1.98
C ASP A 141 -14.84 4.01 2.37
N HIS A 142 -13.66 3.40 2.22
CA HIS A 142 -13.42 2.01 2.59
C HIS A 142 -11.93 1.73 2.78
N ALA A 143 -11.56 1.01 3.85
CA ALA A 143 -10.16 0.76 4.22
C ALA A 143 -9.31 0.12 3.10
N ASN A 144 -9.91 -0.68 2.21
CA ASN A 144 -9.23 -1.35 1.10
C ASN A 144 -9.48 -0.72 -0.29
N VAL A 145 -9.93 0.53 -0.33
CA VAL A 145 -10.06 1.34 -1.55
C VAL A 145 -9.23 2.62 -1.36
N LEU A 146 -8.50 3.05 -2.39
CA LEU A 146 -7.66 4.24 -2.32
C LEU A 146 -8.52 5.50 -2.18
N SER A 147 -8.36 6.22 -1.07
CA SER A 147 -8.98 7.53 -0.82
C SER A 147 -7.96 8.67 -1.02
N ALA A 148 -8.48 9.87 -1.24
CA ALA A 148 -7.70 11.10 -1.28
C ALA A 148 -8.16 12.07 -0.19
N ARG A 149 -7.25 12.90 0.31
CA ARG A 149 -7.52 13.89 1.36
C ARG A 149 -7.69 15.30 0.82
N ASP A 150 -6.80 15.69 -0.09
CA ASP A 150 -6.81 16.98 -0.76
C ASP A 150 -6.68 16.72 -2.28
N CYS A 151 -7.44 17.46 -3.07
CA CYS A 151 -7.37 17.46 -4.53
C CYS A 151 -6.99 18.86 -5.02
N TYR A 152 -5.94 18.97 -5.83
CA TYR A 152 -5.44 20.21 -6.40
C TYR A 152 -5.67 20.18 -7.91
N LEU A 153 -6.42 21.15 -8.42
CA LEU A 153 -6.69 21.36 -9.83
C LEU A 153 -5.74 22.45 -10.34
N ASP A 154 -4.85 22.05 -11.25
CA ASP A 154 -3.81 22.91 -11.81
C ASP A 154 -3.74 22.68 -13.33
N GLY A 155 -4.27 23.66 -14.07
CA GLY A 155 -4.41 23.60 -15.52
C GLY A 155 -5.13 22.31 -15.99
N PRO A 156 -4.51 21.48 -16.85
CA PRO A 156 -5.10 20.25 -17.36
C PRO A 156 -4.79 19.01 -16.49
N SER A 157 -4.40 19.17 -15.22
CA SER A 157 -4.07 18.06 -14.31
C SER A 157 -4.86 18.12 -13.00
N LEU A 158 -5.26 16.95 -12.51
CA LEU A 158 -5.68 16.76 -11.12
C LEU A 158 -4.52 16.11 -10.35
N TYR A 159 -4.20 16.68 -9.19
CA TYR A 159 -3.24 16.12 -8.24
C TYR A 159 -3.96 15.73 -6.95
N ALA A 160 -4.01 14.44 -6.61
CA ALA A 160 -4.64 13.95 -5.39
C ALA A 160 -3.59 13.58 -4.34
N LEU A 161 -3.70 14.18 -3.16
CA LEU A 161 -2.92 13.81 -1.98
C LEU A 161 -3.50 12.54 -1.35
N VAL A 162 -2.72 11.47 -1.35
CA VAL A 162 -3.13 10.12 -0.89
C VAL A 162 -2.18 9.57 0.17
N GLU A 163 -2.52 8.39 0.70
CA GLU A 163 -1.59 7.59 1.52
C GLU A 163 -0.36 7.14 0.72
N ASP A 164 0.78 7.05 1.41
CA ASP A 164 2.04 6.59 0.83
C ASP A 164 2.10 5.05 0.85
N LEU A 165 1.65 4.45 -0.26
CA LEU A 165 1.65 3.01 -0.51
C LEU A 165 2.69 2.71 -1.60
N PRO A 166 3.95 2.42 -1.24
CA PRO A 166 5.07 2.44 -2.18
C PRO A 166 5.22 1.16 -3.03
N LEU A 167 4.27 0.22 -2.92
CA LEU A 167 4.27 -1.01 -3.71
C LEU A 167 2.93 -1.25 -4.40
N THR A 168 3.00 -1.98 -5.51
CA THR A 168 1.87 -2.75 -6.05
C THR A 168 2.05 -4.22 -5.71
N LEU A 169 1.00 -5.03 -5.77
CA LEU A 169 1.15 -6.49 -5.75
C LEU A 169 1.98 -7.01 -6.93
N GLN A 170 2.02 -6.28 -8.06
CA GLN A 170 2.92 -6.59 -9.16
C GLN A 170 4.40 -6.58 -8.73
N HIS A 171 4.82 -5.73 -7.79
CA HIS A 171 6.20 -5.79 -7.27
C HIS A 171 6.48 -7.11 -6.52
N LEU A 172 5.52 -7.61 -5.73
CA LEU A 172 5.60 -8.93 -5.08
C LEU A 172 5.59 -10.09 -6.10
N VAL A 173 4.85 -9.94 -7.21
CA VAL A 173 4.85 -10.90 -8.33
C VAL A 173 6.21 -10.88 -9.06
N SER A 174 6.79 -9.71 -9.28
CA SER A 174 8.09 -9.54 -9.94
C SER A 174 9.30 -10.01 -9.11
N CYS A 175 9.16 -10.26 -7.81
CA CYS A 175 10.21 -10.82 -6.96
C CYS A 175 10.28 -12.36 -7.08
N PRO A 176 11.25 -12.96 -7.81
CA PRO A 176 11.23 -14.38 -8.17
C PRO A 176 11.49 -15.36 -7.01
N ARG A 177 11.95 -14.87 -5.85
CA ARG A 177 12.28 -15.69 -4.67
C ARG A 177 11.40 -15.43 -3.45
N ILE A 178 10.56 -14.39 -3.49
CA ILE A 178 9.74 -13.96 -2.36
C ILE A 178 8.30 -14.38 -2.62
N TYR A 179 7.83 -15.42 -1.95
CA TYR A 179 6.47 -15.93 -2.07
C TYR A 179 5.71 -15.64 -0.77
N PRO A 180 4.42 -15.25 -0.83
CA PRO A 180 3.60 -15.20 0.37
C PRO A 180 3.43 -16.61 0.94
N THR A 181 3.40 -16.72 2.26
CA THR A 181 2.84 -17.86 2.99
C THR A 181 1.32 -17.93 2.81
N GLU A 182 0.68 -19.04 3.22
CA GLU A 182 -0.79 -19.12 3.19
C GLU A 182 -1.46 -18.06 4.08
N LEU A 183 -0.82 -17.71 5.21
CA LEU A 183 -1.23 -16.66 6.14
C LEU A 183 -1.23 -15.27 5.46
N GLU A 184 -0.14 -14.95 4.75
CA GLU A 184 0.01 -13.70 4.01
C GLU A 184 -0.89 -13.67 2.78
N LEU A 185 -1.05 -14.78 2.06
CA LEU A 185 -1.99 -14.87 0.93
C LEU A 185 -3.44 -14.67 1.40
N GLY A 186 -3.86 -15.33 2.47
CA GLY A 186 -5.16 -15.12 3.10
C GLY A 186 -5.37 -13.67 3.53
N SER A 187 -4.34 -13.05 4.10
CA SER A 187 -4.35 -11.63 4.48
C SER A 187 -4.49 -10.69 3.29
N ILE A 188 -3.75 -10.90 2.19
CA ILE A 188 -3.88 -10.14 0.94
C ILE A 188 -5.30 -10.30 0.37
N MET A 189 -5.77 -11.55 0.25
CA MET A 189 -7.05 -11.84 -0.39
C MET A 189 -8.25 -11.37 0.45
N SER A 190 -8.17 -11.39 1.78
CA SER A 190 -9.21 -10.84 2.66
C SER A 190 -9.44 -9.35 2.42
N GLN A 191 -8.35 -8.57 2.33
CA GLN A 191 -8.38 -7.13 2.06
C GLN A 191 -8.89 -6.82 0.64
N ILE A 192 -8.43 -7.58 -0.36
CA ILE A 192 -8.93 -7.46 -1.74
C ILE A 192 -10.44 -7.72 -1.79
N LEU A 193 -10.92 -8.85 -1.24
CA LEU A 193 -12.34 -9.21 -1.28
C LEU A 193 -13.23 -8.18 -0.57
N ALA A 194 -12.76 -7.61 0.54
CA ALA A 194 -13.47 -6.52 1.23
C ALA A 194 -13.63 -5.29 0.32
N GLY A 195 -12.54 -4.82 -0.31
CA GLY A 195 -12.57 -3.69 -1.23
C GLY A 195 -13.43 -3.95 -2.48
N LEU A 196 -13.32 -5.13 -3.09
CA LEU A 196 -14.11 -5.51 -4.28
C LEU A 196 -15.60 -5.67 -3.95
N ARG A 197 -15.93 -6.18 -2.77
CA ARG A 197 -17.33 -6.21 -2.28
C ARG A 197 -17.88 -4.80 -2.18
N TYR A 198 -17.16 -3.89 -1.54
CA TYR A 198 -17.58 -2.49 -1.39
C TYR A 198 -17.80 -1.82 -2.75
N LEU A 199 -16.81 -1.89 -3.66
CA LEU A 199 -16.93 -1.34 -5.01
C LEU A 199 -18.11 -1.95 -5.80
N SER A 200 -18.35 -3.25 -5.65
CA SER A 200 -19.54 -3.90 -6.22
C SER A 200 -20.84 -3.30 -5.68
N THR A 201 -20.96 -3.07 -4.37
CA THR A 201 -22.20 -2.54 -3.78
C THR A 201 -22.55 -1.12 -4.26
N VAL A 202 -21.55 -0.31 -4.61
CA VAL A 202 -21.74 1.03 -5.20
C VAL A 202 -21.79 1.03 -6.73
N GLY A 203 -21.84 -0.15 -7.38
CA GLY A 203 -21.97 -0.27 -8.84
C GLY A 203 -20.69 0.07 -9.62
N LEU A 204 -19.51 0.06 -9.00
CA LEU A 204 -18.24 0.29 -9.67
C LEU A 204 -17.52 -1.02 -9.99
N SER A 205 -16.91 -1.09 -11.17
CA SER A 205 -16.03 -2.20 -11.56
C SER A 205 -14.83 -1.73 -12.35
N HIS A 206 -13.74 -2.50 -12.31
CA HIS A 206 -12.52 -2.20 -13.06
C HIS A 206 -12.35 -3.23 -14.17
N GLU A 207 -12.24 -2.79 -15.43
CA GLU A 207 -12.31 -3.70 -16.58
C GLU A 207 -11.12 -4.67 -16.71
N SER A 208 -9.95 -4.23 -16.26
CA SER A 208 -8.67 -4.94 -16.37
C SER A 208 -7.95 -5.08 -15.03
N LEU A 209 -8.69 -5.43 -13.97
CA LEU A 209 -8.12 -5.51 -12.62
C LEU A 209 -7.02 -6.57 -12.54
N SER A 210 -5.80 -6.16 -12.21
CA SER A 210 -4.64 -7.04 -12.06
C SER A 210 -3.87 -6.73 -10.77
N CYS A 211 -2.75 -7.44 -10.54
CA CYS A 211 -1.81 -7.12 -9.47
C CYS A 211 -1.19 -5.71 -9.58
N ARG A 212 -1.27 -5.04 -10.74
CA ARG A 212 -0.73 -3.68 -10.96
C ARG A 212 -1.60 -2.59 -10.36
N GLU A 213 -2.91 -2.79 -10.34
CA GLU A 213 -3.90 -1.84 -9.82
C GLU A 213 -4.14 -1.96 -8.31
N ILE A 214 -3.49 -2.92 -7.65
CA ILE A 214 -3.65 -3.19 -6.22
C ILE A 214 -2.37 -2.77 -5.50
N LEU A 215 -2.48 -1.78 -4.60
CA LEU A 215 -1.39 -1.23 -3.80
C LEU A 215 -1.15 -2.03 -2.53
N LEU A 216 0.09 -2.00 -2.05
CA LEU A 216 0.55 -2.59 -0.79
C LEU A 216 1.39 -1.56 -0.02
N GLY A 217 1.00 -1.28 1.22
CA GLY A 217 1.72 -0.43 2.16
C GLY A 217 2.77 -1.20 2.97
N LEU A 218 3.76 -0.49 3.52
CA LEU A 218 4.79 -1.06 4.40
C LEU A 218 4.29 -1.40 5.81
N ASP A 219 3.05 -0.99 6.11
CA ASP A 219 2.21 -1.37 7.24
C ASP A 219 1.36 -2.63 6.95
N GLY A 220 1.41 -3.15 5.72
CA GLY A 220 0.62 -4.29 5.25
C GLY A 220 -0.80 -3.95 4.78
N THR A 221 -1.16 -2.66 4.71
CA THR A 221 -2.45 -2.24 4.15
C THR A 221 -2.50 -2.52 2.65
N VAL A 222 -3.57 -3.15 2.17
CA VAL A 222 -3.81 -3.43 0.74
C VAL A 222 -5.00 -2.60 0.25
N LYS A 223 -4.80 -1.81 -0.82
CA LYS A 223 -5.86 -0.94 -1.39
C LYS A 223 -6.00 -1.08 -2.90
N ILE A 224 -7.24 -1.09 -3.38
CA ILE A 224 -7.55 -1.01 -4.81
C ILE A 224 -7.39 0.44 -5.26
N ALA A 225 -6.58 0.65 -6.31
CA ALA A 225 -6.29 1.94 -6.90
C ALA A 225 -6.84 2.03 -8.34
N CYS A 226 -6.27 2.91 -9.16
CA CYS A 226 -6.70 3.19 -10.53
C CYS A 226 -8.21 3.47 -10.68
N LEU A 227 -8.79 4.22 -9.74
CA LEU A 227 -10.22 4.55 -9.71
C LEU A 227 -10.70 5.31 -10.96
N GLU A 228 -9.81 5.97 -11.69
CA GLU A 228 -10.08 6.60 -12.99
C GLU A 228 -10.53 5.59 -14.05
N LYS A 229 -10.00 4.36 -14.00
CA LYS A 229 -10.31 3.27 -14.95
C LYS A 229 -11.59 2.50 -14.58
N CYS A 230 -12.23 2.83 -13.45
CA CYS A 230 -13.48 2.18 -13.07
C CYS A 230 -14.65 2.64 -13.95
N ILE A 231 -15.47 1.69 -14.36
CA ILE A 231 -16.75 1.90 -15.04
C ILE A 231 -17.92 1.70 -14.07
N GLU A 232 -19.03 2.33 -14.38
CA GLU A 232 -20.31 2.18 -13.68
C GLU A 232 -21.13 1.03 -14.30
N GLY A 233 -21.87 0.30 -13.46
CA GLY A 233 -22.73 -0.82 -13.85
C GLY A 233 -23.60 -1.27 -12.69
N SER A 234 -24.41 -2.33 -12.89
CA SER A 234 -25.15 -2.91 -11.78
C SER A 234 -24.22 -3.62 -10.78
N PRO A 235 -24.56 -3.67 -9.48
CA PRO A 235 -23.77 -4.41 -8.49
C PRO A 235 -23.47 -5.88 -8.85
N SER A 236 -24.40 -6.53 -9.57
CA SER A 236 -24.25 -7.88 -10.11
C SER A 236 -23.21 -7.98 -11.23
N GLU A 237 -23.20 -7.04 -12.17
CA GLU A 237 -22.22 -7.02 -13.27
C GLU A 237 -20.82 -6.73 -12.71
N SER A 238 -20.72 -5.77 -11.79
CA SER A 238 -19.46 -5.42 -11.13
C SER A 238 -18.88 -6.62 -10.36
N GLN A 239 -19.71 -7.31 -9.59
CA GLN A 239 -19.31 -8.51 -8.87
C GLN A 239 -18.84 -9.62 -9.83
N THR A 240 -19.56 -9.83 -10.94
CA THR A 240 -19.20 -10.84 -11.97
C THR A 240 -17.83 -10.55 -12.60
N ARG A 241 -17.55 -9.29 -12.95
CA ARG A 241 -16.24 -8.87 -13.48
C ARG A 241 -15.11 -9.14 -12.48
N TYR A 242 -15.33 -8.81 -11.21
CA TYR A 242 -14.33 -9.03 -10.17
C TYR A 242 -14.07 -10.51 -9.86
N ILE A 243 -15.11 -11.35 -9.80
CA ILE A 243 -14.95 -12.81 -9.67
C ILE A 243 -14.12 -13.37 -10.82
N THR A 244 -14.37 -12.90 -12.05
CA THR A 244 -13.63 -13.33 -13.25
C THR A 244 -12.14 -12.95 -13.19
N ALA A 245 -11.78 -11.86 -12.50
CA ALA A 245 -10.39 -11.40 -12.38
C ALA A 245 -9.60 -12.10 -11.25
N LEU A 246 -10.27 -12.51 -10.16
CA LEU A 246 -9.64 -13.07 -8.96
C LEU A 246 -8.69 -14.25 -9.22
N PRO A 247 -9.03 -15.27 -10.04
CA PRO A 247 -8.12 -16.38 -10.32
C PRO A 247 -6.76 -15.95 -10.88
N SER A 248 -6.73 -14.92 -11.75
CA SER A 248 -5.47 -14.42 -12.34
C SER A 248 -4.58 -13.73 -11.32
N ILE A 249 -5.20 -13.00 -10.38
CA ILE A 249 -4.51 -12.32 -9.28
C ILE A 249 -3.92 -13.34 -8.30
N ILE A 250 -4.72 -14.30 -7.85
CA ILE A 250 -4.28 -15.38 -6.94
C ILE A 250 -3.13 -16.17 -7.57
N MET A 251 -3.30 -16.58 -8.83
CA MET A 251 -2.30 -17.30 -9.60
C MET A 251 -0.99 -16.52 -9.73
N SER A 252 -1.05 -15.23 -10.09
CA SER A 252 0.14 -14.37 -10.17
C SER A 252 0.90 -14.32 -8.85
N LEU A 253 0.21 -14.22 -7.71
CA LEU A 253 0.83 -14.17 -6.39
C LEU A 253 1.57 -15.46 -6.03
N ILE A 254 0.98 -16.62 -6.33
CA ILE A 254 1.51 -17.93 -5.94
C ILE A 254 2.54 -18.50 -6.93
N GLN A 255 2.37 -18.34 -8.25
CA GLN A 255 3.31 -18.89 -9.25
C GLN A 255 4.13 -17.84 -10.03
N LYS A 256 4.00 -16.54 -9.70
CA LYS A 256 4.78 -15.41 -10.26
C LYS A 256 4.51 -15.05 -11.73
N HIS A 257 3.57 -15.74 -12.38
CA HIS A 257 3.10 -15.39 -13.72
C HIS A 257 1.62 -15.78 -13.89
N GLU A 258 0.95 -15.12 -14.82
CA GLU A 258 -0.36 -15.56 -15.31
C GLU A 258 -0.20 -16.78 -16.23
N LYS A 259 -1.28 -17.55 -16.39
CA LYS A 259 -1.42 -18.54 -17.46
C LYS A 259 -2.28 -17.98 -18.60
N VAL A 260 -2.30 -18.68 -19.72
CA VAL A 260 -3.20 -18.36 -20.84
C VAL A 260 -4.65 -18.27 -20.32
N LYS A 261 -5.34 -17.19 -20.69
CA LYS A 261 -6.67 -16.84 -20.18
C LYS A 261 -7.64 -18.03 -20.24
N GLY A 262 -8.21 -18.40 -19.10
CA GLY A 262 -9.11 -19.54 -18.94
C GLY A 262 -8.46 -20.80 -18.36
N ILE A 263 -7.13 -20.89 -18.30
CA ILE A 263 -6.42 -22.00 -17.65
C ILE A 263 -6.15 -21.64 -16.18
N SER A 264 -6.73 -22.38 -15.23
CA SER A 264 -6.47 -22.26 -13.79
C SER A 264 -5.68 -23.47 -13.27
N GLY A 265 -4.73 -23.23 -12.35
CA GLY A 265 -3.94 -24.28 -11.69
C GLY A 265 -2.48 -23.85 -11.48
N VAL A 266 -1.72 -24.60 -10.70
CA VAL A 266 -0.33 -24.26 -10.33
C VAL A 266 0.68 -25.21 -10.99
N ASP A 267 1.81 -24.69 -11.45
CA ASP A 267 2.87 -25.49 -12.08
C ASP A 267 3.84 -26.14 -11.07
N ASP A 268 4.27 -25.40 -10.04
CA ASP A 268 5.15 -25.91 -8.97
C ASP A 268 4.33 -26.57 -7.85
N VAL A 269 3.94 -27.83 -8.07
CA VAL A 269 3.21 -28.65 -7.10
C VAL A 269 4.03 -29.04 -5.86
N HIS A 270 5.36 -28.85 -5.88
CA HIS A 270 6.20 -29.07 -4.70
C HIS A 270 6.16 -27.88 -3.76
N ARG A 271 6.08 -26.65 -4.29
CA ARG A 271 5.85 -25.43 -3.52
C ARG A 271 4.39 -25.27 -3.09
N TRP A 272 3.46 -25.65 -3.95
CA TRP A 272 2.02 -25.51 -3.74
C TRP A 272 1.33 -26.88 -3.89
N PRO A 273 1.32 -27.69 -2.82
CA PRO A 273 0.63 -28.97 -2.81
C PRO A 273 -0.85 -28.82 -3.21
N VAL A 274 -1.40 -29.84 -3.88
CA VAL A 274 -2.78 -29.81 -4.39
C VAL A 274 -3.82 -29.71 -3.26
N ASP A 275 -3.47 -30.22 -2.08
CA ASP A 275 -4.23 -30.18 -0.83
C ASP A 275 -3.96 -28.94 0.03
N SER A 276 -3.10 -28.01 -0.41
CA SER A 276 -2.87 -26.73 0.29
C SER A 276 -4.10 -25.81 0.26
N ALA A 277 -4.28 -25.01 1.30
CA ALA A 277 -5.39 -24.06 1.38
C ALA A 277 -5.35 -23.01 0.26
N SER A 278 -4.15 -22.70 -0.24
CA SER A 278 -3.88 -21.78 -1.34
C SER A 278 -4.35 -22.32 -2.69
N VAL A 279 -4.07 -23.59 -3.00
CA VAL A 279 -4.60 -24.24 -4.22
C VAL A 279 -6.10 -24.44 -4.11
N GLY A 280 -6.61 -24.88 -2.94
CA GLY A 280 -8.04 -24.97 -2.67
C GLY A 280 -8.78 -23.64 -2.89
N PHE A 281 -8.19 -22.53 -2.43
CA PHE A 281 -8.77 -21.20 -2.65
C PHE A 281 -8.72 -20.75 -4.11
N LEU A 282 -7.64 -21.05 -4.86
CA LEU A 282 -7.61 -20.80 -6.30
C LEU A 282 -8.75 -21.56 -7.01
N SER A 283 -8.91 -22.86 -6.72
CA SER A 283 -10.02 -23.66 -7.26
C SER A 283 -11.40 -23.10 -6.87
N ALA A 284 -11.58 -22.66 -5.61
CA ALA A 284 -12.81 -22.00 -5.18
C ALA A 284 -13.06 -20.69 -5.95
N SER A 285 -12.02 -19.88 -6.20
CA SER A 285 -12.13 -18.61 -6.92
C SER A 285 -12.59 -18.78 -8.38
N SER A 286 -12.15 -19.85 -9.05
CA SER A 286 -12.55 -20.16 -10.44
C SER A 286 -13.98 -20.72 -10.55
N LEU A 287 -14.60 -21.13 -9.43
CA LEU A 287 -15.96 -21.69 -9.37
C LEU A 287 -16.97 -20.75 -8.68
N ALA A 288 -16.48 -19.71 -8.01
CA ALA A 288 -17.30 -18.81 -7.19
C ALA A 288 -18.42 -18.13 -7.98
N GLN A 289 -19.59 -18.06 -7.37
CA GLN A 289 -20.75 -17.31 -7.88
C GLN A 289 -20.94 -15.98 -7.14
N SER A 290 -20.22 -15.77 -6.04
CA SER A 290 -20.26 -14.50 -5.29
C SER A 290 -18.94 -14.19 -4.59
N ILE A 291 -18.66 -12.90 -4.38
CA ILE A 291 -17.54 -12.47 -3.52
C ILE A 291 -17.75 -12.99 -2.08
N ALA A 292 -19.00 -13.00 -1.59
CA ALA A 292 -19.35 -13.50 -0.27
C ALA A 292 -18.91 -14.97 -0.06
N SER A 293 -19.15 -15.86 -1.03
CA SER A 293 -18.72 -17.26 -0.92
C SER A 293 -17.20 -17.44 -0.80
N LEU A 294 -16.39 -16.48 -1.26
CA LEU A 294 -14.94 -16.51 -1.11
C LEU A 294 -14.47 -15.92 0.24
N GLN A 295 -15.26 -15.03 0.85
CA GLN A 295 -14.97 -14.50 2.18
C GLN A 295 -15.13 -15.58 3.26
N GLU A 296 -16.03 -16.55 3.07
CA GLU A 296 -16.22 -17.71 3.96
C GLU A 296 -15.18 -18.83 3.78
N HIS A 297 -14.29 -18.74 2.78
CA HIS A 297 -13.29 -19.78 2.54
C HIS A 297 -12.23 -19.80 3.67
N PRO A 298 -11.81 -20.97 4.22
CA PRO A 298 -10.92 -21.05 5.39
C PRO A 298 -9.63 -20.23 5.31
N LEU A 299 -9.01 -20.13 4.13
CA LEU A 299 -7.83 -19.29 3.87
C LEU A 299 -8.06 -17.81 4.23
N VAL A 300 -9.28 -17.30 4.00
CA VAL A 300 -9.68 -15.90 4.21
C VAL A 300 -10.40 -15.70 5.54
N ALA A 301 -11.31 -16.61 5.90
CA ALA A 301 -12.17 -16.53 7.08
C ALA A 301 -11.44 -16.74 8.42
N THR A 302 -10.23 -17.31 8.38
CA THR A 302 -9.40 -17.50 9.59
C THR A 302 -9.04 -16.15 10.23
N ARG A 303 -8.95 -16.12 11.58
CA ARG A 303 -8.69 -14.89 12.36
C ARG A 303 -7.23 -14.41 12.25
N HIS A 304 -6.92 -13.81 11.11
CA HIS A 304 -5.68 -13.10 10.82
C HIS A 304 -5.69 -11.68 11.41
N ARG A 305 -4.54 -11.00 11.38
CA ARG A 305 -4.42 -9.54 11.49
C ARG A 305 -3.94 -9.01 10.14
N PRO A 306 -4.83 -8.80 9.14
CA PRO A 306 -4.45 -8.79 7.73
C PRO A 306 -3.37 -7.77 7.33
N ALA A 307 -3.27 -6.63 8.03
CA ALA A 307 -2.17 -5.69 7.86
C ALA A 307 -0.89 -6.14 8.59
N ALA A 308 -0.97 -6.47 9.87
CA ALA A 308 0.20 -6.85 10.68
C ALA A 308 0.94 -8.07 10.13
N ASP A 309 0.21 -9.06 9.60
CA ASP A 309 0.77 -10.28 9.02
C ASP A 309 1.55 -10.01 7.71
N LEU A 310 1.32 -8.86 7.04
CA LEU A 310 1.96 -8.47 5.79
C LEU A 310 3.14 -7.50 5.93
N VAL A 311 3.38 -6.93 7.12
CA VAL A 311 4.45 -5.93 7.35
C VAL A 311 5.82 -6.45 6.93
N MET A 312 6.15 -7.70 7.26
CA MET A 312 7.45 -8.28 6.93
C MET A 312 7.58 -8.55 5.43
N LEU A 313 6.56 -9.13 4.79
CA LEU A 313 6.52 -9.35 3.35
C LEU A 313 6.69 -8.04 2.57
N ALA A 314 5.89 -7.02 2.91
CA ALA A 314 5.94 -5.71 2.26
C ALA A 314 7.32 -5.05 2.38
N ARG A 315 7.96 -5.13 3.56
CA ARG A 315 9.32 -4.60 3.77
C ARG A 315 10.38 -5.35 2.97
N ILE A 316 10.30 -6.69 2.92
CA ILE A 316 11.27 -7.50 2.15
C ILE A 316 11.09 -7.24 0.65
N VAL A 317 9.86 -7.14 0.14
CA VAL A 317 9.58 -6.74 -1.24
C VAL A 317 10.12 -5.34 -1.52
N PHE A 318 9.90 -4.36 -0.65
CA PHE A 318 10.40 -2.99 -0.83
C PHE A 318 11.92 -2.89 -0.90
N LEU A 319 12.66 -3.76 -0.20
CA LEU A 319 14.12 -3.80 -0.23
C LEU A 319 14.71 -4.50 -1.47
N VAL A 320 13.91 -5.27 -2.21
CA VAL A 320 14.36 -6.14 -3.30
C VAL A 320 13.72 -5.81 -4.66
N ALA A 321 12.56 -5.15 -4.66
CA ALA A 321 11.87 -4.75 -5.88
C ALA A 321 12.54 -3.52 -6.52
N GLU A 322 12.89 -3.65 -7.80
CA GLU A 322 13.28 -2.51 -8.62
C GLU A 322 12.04 -1.67 -8.95
N VAL A 323 11.83 -0.58 -8.21
CA VAL A 323 10.85 0.44 -8.56
C VAL A 323 11.53 1.46 -9.49
N PRO A 324 11.06 1.63 -10.74
CA PRO A 324 11.62 2.63 -11.64
C PRO A 324 11.31 4.03 -11.11
N VAL A 325 12.33 4.69 -10.57
CA VAL A 325 12.28 6.03 -9.99
C VAL A 325 13.08 7.02 -10.82
N SER A 326 12.55 8.22 -11.00
CA SER A 326 13.34 9.38 -11.45
C SER A 326 13.46 10.41 -10.32
N TYR A 327 14.71 10.86 -10.13
CA TYR A 327 15.08 11.89 -9.17
C TYR A 327 15.23 13.22 -9.90
N GLU A 328 14.61 14.27 -9.36
CA GLU A 328 15.00 15.65 -9.71
C GLU A 328 16.03 16.11 -8.68
N ILE A 329 17.28 16.25 -9.14
CA ILE A 329 18.32 16.95 -8.39
C ILE A 329 18.20 18.43 -8.76
N GLU A 330 17.58 19.21 -7.87
CA GLU A 330 17.61 20.68 -7.82
C GLU A 330 18.76 21.18 -6.94
#